data_AF-A0A928RK70-F1
#
_entry.id   AF-A0A928RK70-F1
#
_cell.length_a   1.000
_cell.length_b   1.000
_cell.length_c   1.000
_cell.angle_alpha   90.00
_cell.angle_beta   90.00
_cell.angle_gamma   90.00
#
_symmetry.space_group_name_H-M   'P 1'
#
loop_
_entity.id
_entity.type
_entity.pdbx_description
1 polymer ?
#
loop_
_entity_poly.entity_id
_entity_poly.type
_entity_poly.pdbx_seq_one_letter_code
_entity_poly.pdbx_strand_id
1 'polypeptide(L)'
;MKKLISIMMTVIMVVSCFACTGVFADDAIKVIIDGKELTMDQPPVLKDGRTLVPLRAIFEALGATVGWDDATKTATGTKDGKEIKIAIDNTVAKVDGKEVKLDVPAQIINSRTLVPVRFISESLGASVAWNGETKTVTITSAKVEEKVLYAENFDNKASFTYNTDFIIGGVYKAENVSLSTEVDHTTGSGKSLKMGGRTSANDRVKFKNAFSGAVNGTTYVVSAYVYTPVDAVKVGISVFGDKGTATAYNSPARKTYDIKANTWTLIEVEYTYDNAEITQIGIDQSDTKATVIETIYVDDVRVATKGASASLTPEKPNEPSKPTVEPTPVITGNGLLDLTFDALTSFVEKTNFITGASYQGKGVSLSTEVDHTTGKGKALKIADRSKFDHRVKFTNAFDGAKTGDKFEITMWVYSETDAPKVRVGVYGDVGTSTAFKAPKNTTVDVKAKTWTEIKLEYTYDNAEITQLGIDQSDGKLEVAPVLYVDDVKIVKK
;
A
#
# COMPACT_ATOMS: atom_id res chain seq x y z
N MET A 1 59.63 -27.60 -69.20
CA MET A 1 58.91 -28.60 -68.37
C MET A 1 59.53 -28.81 -66.99
N LYS A 2 60.87 -29.00 -66.85
CA LYS A 2 61.51 -29.21 -65.52
C LYS A 2 61.37 -28.04 -64.52
N LYS A 3 61.37 -26.79 -64.98
CA LYS A 3 61.17 -25.60 -64.12
C LYS A 3 59.71 -25.39 -63.67
N LEU A 4 58.74 -25.88 -64.42
CA LEU A 4 57.31 -25.79 -64.09
C LEU A 4 56.89 -26.86 -63.07
N ILE A 5 57.50 -28.05 -63.13
CA ILE A 5 57.26 -29.13 -62.15
C ILE A 5 57.85 -28.79 -60.77
N SER A 6 59.01 -28.12 -60.74
CA SER A 6 59.66 -27.70 -59.49
C SER A 6 58.88 -26.59 -58.76
N ILE A 7 58.25 -25.67 -59.49
CA ILE A 7 57.38 -24.65 -58.88
C ILE A 7 56.09 -25.29 -58.38
N MET A 8 55.53 -26.26 -59.10
CA MET A 8 54.30 -26.95 -58.70
C MET A 8 54.48 -27.87 -57.48
N MET A 9 55.65 -28.50 -57.30
CA MET A 9 55.98 -29.26 -56.09
C MET A 9 56.26 -28.38 -54.87
N THR A 10 56.80 -27.17 -55.06
CA THR A 10 57.10 -26.25 -53.94
C THR A 10 55.83 -25.58 -53.42
N VAL A 11 54.86 -25.28 -54.29
CA VAL A 11 53.56 -24.72 -53.88
C VAL A 11 52.72 -25.75 -53.11
N ILE A 12 52.80 -27.04 -53.44
CA ILE A 12 52.08 -28.11 -52.72
C ILE A 12 52.68 -28.35 -51.31
N MET A 13 53.99 -28.15 -51.13
CA MET A 13 54.64 -28.31 -49.82
C MET A 13 54.40 -27.13 -48.86
N VAL A 14 54.19 -25.91 -49.39
CA VAL A 14 53.90 -24.71 -48.59
C VAL A 14 52.41 -24.62 -48.20
N VAL A 15 51.50 -25.20 -48.99
CA VAL A 15 50.06 -25.23 -48.67
C VAL A 15 49.71 -26.28 -47.60
N SER A 16 50.58 -27.26 -47.34
CA SER A 16 50.36 -28.30 -46.31
C SER A 16 50.69 -27.88 -44.88
N CYS A 17 51.32 -26.71 -44.65
CA CYS A 17 51.69 -26.23 -43.30
C CYS A 17 50.69 -25.24 -42.68
N PHE A 18 49.56 -24.96 -43.35
CA PHE A 18 48.47 -24.12 -42.82
C PHE A 18 47.19 -24.92 -42.55
N ALA A 19 47.32 -26.18 -42.14
CA ALA A 19 46.30 -26.76 -41.28
C ALA A 19 46.44 -26.07 -39.91
N CYS A 20 45.88 -24.87 -39.80
CA CYS A 20 45.53 -24.29 -38.51
C CYS A 20 44.63 -25.33 -37.85
N THR A 21 45.20 -26.12 -36.95
CA THR A 21 44.39 -26.80 -35.95
C THR A 21 43.68 -25.67 -35.24
N GLY A 22 42.40 -25.49 -35.53
CA GLY A 22 41.54 -24.75 -34.63
C GLY A 22 41.72 -25.38 -33.27
N VAL A 23 42.50 -24.74 -32.40
CA VAL A 23 42.41 -24.97 -30.97
C VAL A 23 41.05 -24.40 -30.62
N PHE A 24 40.02 -25.24 -30.75
CA PHE A 24 38.77 -25.01 -30.05
C PHE A 24 39.17 -25.03 -28.59
N ALA A 25 39.35 -23.85 -28.00
CA ALA A 25 39.35 -23.71 -26.56
C ALA A 25 38.04 -24.35 -26.12
N ASP A 26 38.12 -25.48 -25.44
CA ASP A 26 36.95 -26.10 -24.85
C ASP A 26 36.32 -25.05 -23.95
N ASP A 27 35.11 -24.57 -24.30
CA ASP A 27 34.52 -23.41 -23.61
C ASP A 27 34.57 -23.67 -22.10
N ALA A 28 35.33 -22.83 -21.39
CA ALA A 28 35.56 -22.99 -19.97
C ALA A 28 34.23 -22.79 -19.23
N ILE A 29 33.96 -23.65 -18.25
CA ILE A 29 32.75 -23.56 -17.45
C ILE A 29 32.82 -22.29 -16.60
N LYS A 30 31.82 -21.42 -16.75
CA LYS A 30 31.69 -20.19 -15.96
C LYS A 30 30.82 -20.42 -14.73
N VAL A 31 31.10 -19.73 -13.65
CA VAL A 31 30.25 -19.71 -12.45
C VAL A 31 29.90 -18.27 -12.14
N ILE A 32 28.60 -17.98 -12.08
CA ILE A 32 28.04 -16.68 -11.72
C ILE A 32 27.32 -16.85 -10.38
N ILE A 33 27.67 -16.03 -9.40
CA ILE A 33 27.00 -15.99 -8.09
C ILE A 33 26.36 -14.61 -7.92
N ASP A 34 25.05 -14.57 -7.73
CA ASP A 34 24.28 -13.34 -7.55
C ASP A 34 24.57 -12.27 -8.62
N GLY A 35 24.66 -12.72 -9.88
CA GLY A 35 24.92 -11.87 -11.05
C GLY A 35 26.39 -11.48 -11.28
N LYS A 36 27.32 -11.91 -10.42
CA LYS A 36 28.76 -11.65 -10.57
C LYS A 36 29.52 -12.93 -10.93
N GLU A 37 30.34 -12.86 -11.97
CA GLU A 37 31.22 -13.98 -12.34
C GLU A 37 32.29 -14.19 -11.25
N LEU A 38 32.43 -15.43 -10.80
CA LEU A 38 33.40 -15.81 -9.78
C LEU A 38 34.70 -16.30 -10.44
N THR A 39 35.78 -15.57 -10.21
CA THR A 39 37.12 -16.03 -10.59
C THR A 39 37.64 -17.04 -9.58
N MET A 40 38.17 -18.16 -10.07
CA MET A 40 38.70 -19.26 -9.26
C MET A 40 40.11 -19.60 -9.73
N ASP A 41 40.99 -19.96 -8.79
CA ASP A 41 42.37 -20.38 -9.07
C ASP A 41 42.45 -21.80 -9.67
N GLN A 42 41.41 -22.61 -9.44
CA GLN A 42 41.16 -23.88 -10.10
C GLN A 42 39.83 -23.80 -10.84
N PRO A 43 39.81 -23.93 -12.18
CA PRO A 43 38.56 -23.87 -12.93
C PRO A 43 37.63 -25.05 -12.60
N PRO A 44 36.30 -24.89 -12.79
CA PRO A 44 35.36 -25.99 -12.66
C PRO A 44 35.68 -27.13 -13.63
N VAL A 45 35.33 -28.36 -13.23
CA VAL A 45 35.60 -29.58 -14.00
C VAL A 45 34.29 -30.33 -14.22
N LEU A 46 34.01 -30.73 -15.46
CA LEU A 46 32.91 -31.64 -15.76
C LEU A 46 33.38 -33.09 -15.58
N LYS A 47 32.79 -33.82 -14.65
CA LYS A 47 33.09 -35.24 -14.40
C LYS A 47 31.79 -36.02 -14.19
N ASP A 48 31.63 -37.14 -14.89
CA ASP A 48 30.45 -38.00 -14.80
C ASP A 48 29.11 -37.25 -14.96
N GLY A 49 29.09 -36.25 -15.85
CA GLY A 49 27.91 -35.40 -16.08
C GLY A 49 27.57 -34.47 -14.91
N ARG A 50 28.54 -34.15 -14.05
CA ARG A 50 28.42 -33.18 -12.96
C ARG A 50 29.54 -32.16 -13.00
N THR A 51 29.19 -30.90 -12.76
CA THR A 51 30.15 -29.82 -12.60
C THR A 51 30.67 -29.80 -11.18
N LEU A 52 31.96 -30.07 -11.04
CA LEU A 52 32.74 -29.98 -9.82
C LEU A 52 33.41 -28.61 -9.74
N VAL A 53 33.41 -28.01 -8.56
CA VAL A 53 33.95 -26.66 -8.32
C VAL A 53 34.80 -26.64 -7.06
N PRO A 54 35.79 -25.75 -6.93
CA PRO A 54 36.56 -25.59 -5.70
C PRO A 54 35.63 -25.25 -4.53
N LEU A 55 35.55 -26.14 -3.56
CA LEU A 55 34.64 -26.05 -2.41
C LEU A 55 34.81 -24.72 -1.67
N ARG A 56 36.06 -24.33 -1.41
CA ARG A 56 36.36 -23.11 -0.66
C ARG A 56 35.85 -21.86 -1.35
N ALA A 57 36.06 -21.75 -2.66
CA ALA A 57 35.65 -20.58 -3.43
C ALA A 57 34.14 -20.37 -3.37
N ILE A 58 33.36 -21.45 -3.50
CA ILE A 58 31.88 -21.36 -3.45
C ILE A 58 31.38 -21.10 -2.03
N PHE A 59 31.95 -21.77 -1.02
CA PHE A 59 31.57 -21.51 0.37
C PHE A 59 31.88 -20.07 0.79
N GLU A 60 33.09 -19.57 0.53
CA GLU A 60 33.47 -18.19 0.87
C GLU A 60 32.64 -17.17 0.08
N ALA A 61 32.39 -17.40 -1.21
CA ALA A 61 31.54 -16.53 -2.02
C ALA A 61 30.07 -16.51 -1.54
N LEU A 62 29.59 -17.61 -0.95
CA LEU A 62 28.26 -17.69 -0.31
C LEU A 62 28.29 -17.26 1.17
N GLY A 63 29.40 -16.74 1.69
CA GLY A 63 29.54 -16.19 3.03
C GLY A 63 29.74 -17.23 4.15
N ALA A 64 30.17 -18.44 3.81
CA ALA A 64 30.56 -19.47 4.78
C ALA A 64 32.07 -19.39 5.10
N THR A 65 32.42 -19.79 6.32
CA THR A 65 33.82 -20.04 6.71
C THR A 65 34.20 -21.48 6.40
N VAL A 66 35.48 -21.72 6.09
CA VAL A 66 35.96 -23.05 5.67
C VAL A 66 37.15 -23.51 6.50
N GLY A 67 36.96 -24.62 7.19
CA GLY A 67 38.00 -25.37 7.90
C GLY A 67 38.45 -26.61 7.13
N TRP A 68 39.67 -27.05 7.41
CA TRP A 68 40.24 -28.29 6.88
C TRP A 68 40.85 -29.10 8.02
N ASP A 69 40.51 -30.38 8.09
CA ASP A 69 41.13 -31.34 8.98
C ASP A 69 42.00 -32.30 8.16
N ASP A 70 43.31 -32.21 8.36
CA ASP A 70 44.29 -33.03 7.65
C ASP A 70 44.32 -34.50 8.08
N ALA A 71 43.97 -34.79 9.34
CA ALA A 71 44.00 -36.14 9.88
C ALA A 71 42.86 -36.97 9.31
N THR A 72 41.68 -36.36 9.16
CA THR A 72 40.47 -37.01 8.64
C THR A 72 40.21 -36.72 7.16
N LYS A 73 41.02 -35.86 6.52
CA LYS A 73 40.82 -35.37 5.14
C LYS A 73 39.39 -34.85 4.93
N THR A 74 38.95 -34.00 5.85
CA THR A 74 37.59 -33.46 5.88
C THR A 74 37.59 -31.94 5.73
N ALA A 75 36.84 -31.44 4.75
CA ALA A 75 36.51 -30.03 4.65
C ALA A 75 35.23 -29.74 5.45
N THR A 76 35.24 -28.67 6.25
CA THR A 76 34.07 -28.22 7.02
C THR A 76 33.70 -26.81 6.60
N GLY A 77 32.46 -26.62 6.14
CA GLY A 77 31.88 -25.30 5.88
C GLY A 77 30.91 -24.91 7.00
N THR A 78 30.98 -23.66 7.48
CA THR A 78 30.08 -23.16 8.52
C THR A 78 29.50 -21.79 8.17
N LYS A 79 28.17 -21.65 8.24
CA LYS A 79 27.44 -20.39 8.00
C LYS A 79 26.14 -20.37 8.80
N ASP A 80 25.86 -19.28 9.52
CA ASP A 80 24.59 -19.05 10.23
C ASP A 80 24.15 -20.24 11.12
N GLY A 81 25.11 -20.87 11.81
CA GLY A 81 24.87 -22.06 12.65
C GLY A 81 24.76 -23.39 11.91
N LYS A 82 24.77 -23.38 10.57
CA LYS A 82 24.77 -24.56 9.71
C LYS A 82 26.18 -25.12 9.55
N GLU A 83 26.32 -26.45 9.69
CA GLU A 83 27.59 -27.15 9.51
C GLU A 83 27.52 -28.18 8.39
N ILE A 84 28.48 -28.11 7.44
CA ILE A 84 28.59 -29.05 6.33
C ILE A 84 29.98 -29.70 6.38
N LYS A 85 30.04 -31.02 6.57
CA LYS A 85 31.29 -31.81 6.61
C LYS A 85 31.37 -32.73 5.40
N ILE A 86 32.48 -32.64 4.68
CA ILE A 86 32.72 -33.38 3.43
C ILE A 86 34.10 -34.03 3.50
N ALA A 87 34.11 -35.35 3.55
CA ALA A 87 35.34 -36.14 3.48
C ALA A 87 35.72 -36.41 2.01
N ILE A 88 37.02 -36.37 1.71
CA ILE A 88 37.54 -36.73 0.38
C ILE A 88 37.26 -38.21 0.07
N ASP A 89 37.04 -38.51 -1.21
CA ASP A 89 36.76 -39.83 -1.76
C ASP A 89 35.53 -40.53 -1.14
N ASN A 90 34.67 -39.76 -0.47
CA ASN A 90 33.42 -40.21 0.09
C ASN A 90 32.23 -39.64 -0.70
N THR A 91 31.20 -40.45 -0.91
CA THR A 91 29.93 -40.03 -1.51
C THR A 91 28.91 -39.59 -0.47
N VAL A 92 29.24 -39.64 0.81
CA VAL A 92 28.39 -39.20 1.91
C VAL A 92 29.01 -37.99 2.59
N ALA A 93 28.26 -36.90 2.62
CA ALA A 93 28.54 -35.71 3.40
C ALA A 93 27.61 -35.63 4.62
N LYS A 94 27.94 -34.78 5.60
CA LYS A 94 27.05 -34.49 6.73
C LYS A 94 26.61 -33.03 6.67
N VAL A 95 25.30 -32.79 6.73
CA VAL A 95 24.69 -31.45 6.85
C VAL A 95 23.93 -31.41 8.17
N ASP A 96 24.37 -30.58 9.11
CA ASP A 96 23.83 -30.50 10.48
C ASP A 96 23.74 -31.88 11.16
N GLY A 97 24.79 -32.69 10.97
CA GLY A 97 24.89 -34.05 11.49
C GLY A 97 24.11 -35.11 10.72
N LYS A 98 23.25 -34.75 9.76
CA LYS A 98 22.50 -35.70 8.92
C LYS A 98 23.29 -36.09 7.67
N GLU A 99 23.27 -37.37 7.32
CA GLU A 99 23.94 -37.86 6.13
C GLU A 99 23.20 -37.46 4.85
N VAL A 100 23.95 -36.95 3.87
CA VAL A 100 23.45 -36.54 2.56
C VAL A 100 24.38 -37.07 1.48
N LYS A 101 23.81 -37.68 0.45
CA LYS A 101 24.56 -38.30 -0.64
C LYS A 101 24.98 -37.28 -1.69
N LEU A 102 26.22 -37.38 -2.15
CA LEU A 102 26.80 -36.68 -3.29
C LEU A 102 26.59 -37.49 -4.57
N ASP A 103 26.30 -36.81 -5.67
CA ASP A 103 26.21 -37.44 -6.99
C ASP A 103 27.56 -37.98 -7.48
N VAL A 104 28.64 -37.26 -7.15
CA VAL A 104 30.03 -37.59 -7.44
C VAL A 104 30.85 -37.33 -6.17
N PRO A 105 31.76 -38.22 -5.76
CA PRO A 105 32.55 -38.02 -4.54
C PRO A 105 33.38 -36.74 -4.62
N ALA A 106 33.59 -36.13 -3.45
CA ALA A 106 34.54 -35.04 -3.30
C ALA A 106 35.95 -35.54 -3.60
N GLN A 107 36.75 -34.77 -4.34
CA GLN A 107 38.08 -35.21 -4.78
C GLN A 107 39.08 -34.05 -4.76
N ILE A 108 40.36 -34.37 -4.68
CA ILE A 108 41.42 -33.37 -4.77
C ILE A 108 41.94 -33.31 -6.21
N ILE A 109 41.86 -32.13 -6.84
CA ILE A 109 42.47 -31.83 -8.13
C ILE A 109 43.33 -30.58 -7.96
N ASN A 110 44.60 -30.65 -8.39
CA ASN A 110 45.55 -29.53 -8.28
C ASN A 110 45.60 -28.89 -6.89
N SER A 111 45.61 -29.73 -5.84
CA SER A 111 45.61 -29.28 -4.43
C SER A 111 44.38 -28.44 -4.03
N ARG A 112 43.23 -28.65 -4.70
CA ARG A 112 41.93 -28.08 -4.35
C ARG A 112 40.91 -29.19 -4.19
N THR A 113 40.09 -29.09 -3.15
CA THR A 113 38.93 -29.97 -2.94
C THR A 113 37.80 -29.55 -3.84
N LEU A 114 37.41 -30.44 -4.76
CA LEU A 114 36.35 -30.24 -5.73
C LEU A 114 35.13 -31.06 -5.37
N VAL A 115 33.95 -30.44 -5.40
CA VAL A 115 32.67 -31.03 -4.97
C VAL A 115 31.57 -30.64 -5.95
N PRO A 116 30.50 -31.44 -6.14
CA PRO A 116 29.39 -31.05 -7.01
C PRO A 116 28.80 -29.70 -6.62
N VAL A 117 28.75 -28.77 -7.58
CA VAL A 117 28.32 -27.37 -7.34
C VAL A 117 26.91 -27.27 -6.76
N ARG A 118 26.00 -28.14 -7.22
CA ARG A 118 24.62 -28.19 -6.72
C ARG A 118 24.58 -28.54 -5.24
N PHE A 119 25.29 -29.60 -4.83
CA PHE A 119 25.30 -30.05 -3.45
C PHE A 119 25.74 -28.96 -2.49
N ILE A 120 26.89 -28.32 -2.76
CA ILE A 120 27.44 -27.31 -1.84
C ILE A 120 26.57 -26.04 -1.79
N SER A 121 25.98 -25.66 -2.93
CA SER A 121 25.15 -24.45 -3.03
C SER A 121 23.79 -24.65 -2.33
N GLU A 122 23.10 -25.75 -2.63
CA GLU A 122 21.80 -26.09 -2.03
C GLU A 122 21.94 -26.41 -0.54
N SER A 123 23.07 -27.01 -0.12
CA SER A 123 23.36 -27.20 1.31
C SER A 123 23.45 -25.87 2.06
N LEU A 124 23.81 -24.76 1.40
CA LEU A 124 23.79 -23.40 1.96
C LEU A 124 22.49 -22.63 1.64
N GLY A 125 21.48 -23.29 1.08
CA GLY A 125 20.18 -22.72 0.74
C GLY A 125 20.12 -21.98 -0.60
N ALA A 126 21.21 -21.95 -1.37
CA ALA A 126 21.23 -21.32 -2.70
C ALA A 126 20.57 -22.22 -3.77
N SER A 127 20.02 -21.62 -4.83
CA SER A 127 19.55 -22.35 -6.01
C SER A 127 20.63 -22.38 -7.10
N VAL A 128 20.60 -23.41 -7.96
CA VAL A 128 21.60 -23.59 -9.02
C VAL A 128 20.94 -23.89 -10.36
N ALA A 129 21.23 -23.07 -11.36
CA ALA A 129 20.86 -23.27 -12.75
C ALA A 129 22.08 -23.59 -13.62
N TRP A 130 21.88 -24.44 -14.64
CA TRP A 130 22.89 -24.77 -15.65
C TRP A 130 22.40 -24.32 -17.03
N ASN A 131 23.21 -23.53 -17.73
CA ASN A 131 23.01 -23.21 -19.13
C ASN A 131 24.01 -24.01 -19.98
N GLY A 132 23.51 -24.99 -20.73
CA GLY A 132 24.34 -25.87 -21.55
C GLY A 132 24.94 -25.21 -22.79
N GLU A 133 24.27 -24.20 -23.35
CA GLU A 133 24.75 -23.48 -24.54
C GLU A 133 25.96 -22.60 -24.22
N THR A 134 25.94 -21.95 -23.06
CA THR A 134 26.99 -21.03 -22.61
C THR A 134 27.93 -21.66 -21.57
N LYS A 135 27.74 -22.95 -21.26
CA LYS A 135 28.43 -23.69 -20.18
C LYS A 135 28.54 -22.89 -18.88
N THR A 136 27.44 -22.28 -18.46
CA THR A 136 27.39 -21.38 -17.30
C THR A 136 26.59 -22.01 -16.17
N VAL A 137 27.18 -22.05 -14.97
CA VAL A 137 26.49 -22.31 -13.71
C VAL A 137 26.08 -20.97 -13.10
N THR A 138 24.79 -20.79 -12.85
CA THR A 138 24.27 -19.63 -12.10
C THR A 138 23.83 -20.08 -10.73
N ILE A 139 24.42 -19.49 -9.69
CA ILE A 139 24.08 -19.71 -8.28
C ILE A 139 23.38 -18.44 -7.78
N THR A 140 22.21 -18.62 -7.20
CA THR A 140 21.48 -17.52 -6.55
C THR A 140 21.41 -17.81 -5.06
N SER A 141 22.11 -17.00 -4.25
CA SER A 141 22.19 -17.21 -2.81
C SER A 141 20.86 -16.92 -2.13
N ALA A 142 20.54 -17.67 -1.06
CA ALA A 142 19.40 -17.36 -0.19
C ALA A 142 19.66 -16.16 0.74
N LYS A 143 20.86 -15.55 0.69
CA LYS A 143 21.16 -14.33 1.43
C LYS A 143 20.53 -13.19 0.66
N VAL A 144 19.20 -13.12 0.74
CA VAL A 144 18.50 -11.98 0.20
C VAL A 144 18.92 -10.81 1.07
N GLU A 145 19.72 -9.89 0.54
CA GLU A 145 19.86 -8.57 1.16
C GLU A 145 18.44 -8.11 1.52
N GLU A 146 18.26 -7.67 2.76
CA GLU A 146 16.97 -7.13 3.19
C GLU A 146 16.71 -5.88 2.35
N LYS A 147 15.97 -6.06 1.25
CA LYS A 147 15.80 -5.04 0.23
C LYS A 147 14.33 -4.72 0.17
N VAL A 148 14.02 -3.46 0.44
CA VAL A 148 12.71 -2.86 0.18
C VAL A 148 12.77 -2.26 -1.22
N LEU A 149 12.02 -2.84 -2.15
CA LEU A 149 11.90 -2.31 -3.51
C LEU A 149 10.91 -1.15 -3.57
N TYR A 150 9.87 -1.22 -2.73
CA TYR A 150 8.78 -0.28 -2.72
C TYR A 150 8.25 -0.14 -1.30
N ALA A 151 7.99 1.11 -0.91
CA ALA A 151 7.33 1.48 0.33
C ALA A 151 6.52 2.75 0.09
N GLU A 152 5.24 2.71 0.40
CA GLU A 152 4.34 3.86 0.37
C GLU A 152 3.46 3.83 1.61
N ASN A 153 3.73 4.75 2.54
CA ASN A 153 3.03 4.91 3.81
C ASN A 153 2.11 6.13 3.85
N PHE A 154 2.04 6.91 2.77
CA PHE A 154 1.15 8.06 2.58
C PHE A 154 1.21 9.24 3.58
N ASP A 155 1.78 9.09 4.79
CA ASP A 155 1.80 10.08 5.88
C ASP A 155 2.13 11.50 5.41
N ASN A 156 3.27 11.63 4.75
CA ASN A 156 3.80 12.90 4.27
C ASN A 156 3.50 13.14 2.78
N LYS A 157 2.69 12.28 2.16
CA LYS A 157 2.33 12.42 0.75
C LYS A 157 1.42 13.63 0.59
N ALA A 158 1.84 14.57 -0.26
CA ALA A 158 1.07 15.78 -0.56
C ALA A 158 -0.04 15.51 -1.58
N SER A 159 0.24 14.66 -2.56
CA SER A 159 -0.70 14.26 -3.61
C SER A 159 -0.43 12.82 -4.04
N PHE A 160 -1.49 12.12 -4.44
CA PHE A 160 -1.42 10.80 -5.05
C PHE A 160 -2.12 10.87 -6.40
N THR A 161 -1.36 10.73 -7.49
CA THR A 161 -1.78 11.12 -8.83
C THR A 161 -2.04 9.90 -9.72
N TYR A 162 -3.22 9.85 -10.31
CA TYR A 162 -3.61 8.84 -11.30
C TYR A 162 -2.68 8.86 -12.53
N ASN A 163 -2.35 7.69 -13.07
CA ASN A 163 -1.35 7.40 -14.10
C ASN A 163 0.12 7.67 -13.73
N THR A 164 0.38 8.41 -12.66
CA THR A 164 1.74 8.66 -12.15
C THR A 164 2.10 7.67 -11.07
N ASP A 165 1.39 7.71 -9.93
CA ASP A 165 1.64 6.86 -8.77
C ASP A 165 0.84 5.55 -8.85
N PHE A 166 -0.39 5.64 -9.37
CA PHE A 166 -1.29 4.50 -9.47
C PHE A 166 -2.10 4.48 -10.76
N ILE A 167 -2.65 3.32 -11.08
CA ILE A 167 -3.71 3.16 -12.08
C ILE A 167 -4.91 2.45 -11.48
N ILE A 168 -6.03 2.50 -12.19
CA ILE A 168 -7.28 1.84 -11.81
C ILE A 168 -7.56 0.69 -12.78
N GLY A 169 -8.15 -0.39 -12.28
CA GLY A 169 -8.62 -1.50 -13.09
C GLY A 169 -10.11 -1.75 -12.88
N GLY A 170 -10.73 -2.42 -13.85
CA GLY A 170 -12.18 -2.66 -13.85
C GLY A 170 -12.96 -1.46 -14.38
N VAL A 171 -14.12 -1.20 -13.79
CA VAL A 171 -14.96 -0.03 -14.09
C VAL A 171 -14.73 1.12 -13.09
N TYR A 172 -13.74 0.96 -12.23
CA TYR A 172 -13.41 1.88 -11.17
C TYR A 172 -12.95 3.24 -11.70
N LYS A 173 -13.16 4.29 -10.90
CA LYS A 173 -12.87 5.67 -11.29
C LYS A 173 -11.81 6.28 -10.38
N ALA A 174 -10.88 7.03 -10.99
CA ALA A 174 -9.79 7.69 -10.26
C ALA A 174 -10.31 8.72 -9.24
N GLU A 175 -11.45 9.36 -9.50
CA GLU A 175 -12.10 10.31 -8.57
C GLU A 175 -12.51 9.69 -7.23
N ASN A 176 -12.61 8.35 -7.16
CA ASN A 176 -12.94 7.62 -5.95
C ASN A 176 -11.70 7.26 -5.11
N VAL A 177 -10.51 7.64 -5.56
CA VAL A 177 -9.24 7.37 -4.89
C VAL A 177 -8.66 8.69 -4.40
N SER A 178 -8.42 8.80 -3.09
CA SER A 178 -7.87 10.01 -2.48
C SER A 178 -6.95 9.68 -1.31
N LEU A 179 -6.09 10.62 -0.95
CA LEU A 179 -5.43 10.59 0.36
C LEU A 179 -6.44 11.02 1.42
N SER A 180 -6.48 10.31 2.54
CA SER A 180 -7.37 10.59 3.66
C SER A 180 -6.59 10.68 4.96
N THR A 181 -6.92 11.68 5.77
CA THR A 181 -6.46 11.82 7.15
C THR A 181 -7.44 11.21 8.15
N GLU A 182 -8.56 10.63 7.69
CA GLU A 182 -9.63 10.09 8.55
C GLU A 182 -9.20 8.83 9.31
N VAL A 183 -8.34 8.01 8.67
CA VAL A 183 -7.87 6.73 9.20
C VAL A 183 -6.39 6.63 8.85
N ASP A 184 -5.56 6.32 9.84
CA ASP A 184 -4.11 6.19 9.74
C ASP A 184 -3.70 4.88 10.45
N HIS A 185 -2.74 4.15 9.87
CA HIS A 185 -2.19 2.95 10.47
C HIS A 185 -0.97 3.24 11.38
N THR A 186 -0.34 4.40 11.25
CA THR A 186 0.97 4.66 11.88
C THR A 186 0.90 5.28 13.28
N THR A 187 0.53 6.55 13.40
CA THR A 187 0.70 7.36 14.64
C THR A 187 -0.55 8.13 15.07
N GLY A 188 -1.63 8.05 14.30
CA GLY A 188 -2.86 8.79 14.51
C GLY A 188 -2.83 10.22 13.95
N SER A 189 -1.82 10.56 13.15
CA SER A 189 -1.67 11.86 12.47
C SER A 189 -1.24 11.76 11.00
N GLY A 190 -1.11 10.53 10.50
CA GLY A 190 -0.72 10.19 9.14
C GLY A 190 -1.88 10.27 8.14
N LYS A 191 -1.64 9.73 6.94
CA LYS A 191 -2.65 9.59 5.89
C LYS A 191 -2.70 8.15 5.45
N SER A 192 -3.84 7.73 4.94
CA SER A 192 -3.96 6.49 4.17
C SER A 192 -4.57 6.77 2.80
N LEU A 193 -4.48 5.78 1.91
CA LEU A 193 -5.19 5.80 0.65
C LEU A 193 -6.63 5.35 0.85
N LYS A 194 -7.58 6.25 0.65
CA LYS A 194 -9.02 5.97 0.63
C LYS A 194 -9.45 5.50 -0.76
N MET A 195 -10.07 4.33 -0.81
CA MET A 195 -10.66 3.75 -2.01
C MET A 195 -12.17 3.67 -1.82
N GLY A 196 -12.87 4.75 -2.15
CA GLY A 196 -14.32 4.92 -2.05
C GLY A 196 -15.07 4.37 -3.28
N GLY A 197 -16.40 4.44 -3.30
CA GLY A 197 -17.24 4.24 -4.49
C GLY A 197 -16.95 3.00 -5.34
N ARG A 198 -16.46 1.91 -4.73
CA ARG A 198 -16.30 0.64 -5.45
C ARG A 198 -17.69 0.12 -5.76
N THR A 199 -17.86 -0.58 -6.87
CA THR A 199 -19.15 -1.13 -7.37
C THR A 199 -19.00 -2.51 -8.00
N SER A 200 -17.77 -3.00 -8.18
CA SER A 200 -17.47 -4.27 -8.82
C SER A 200 -16.34 -5.02 -8.12
N ALA A 201 -16.39 -6.35 -8.17
CA ALA A 201 -15.37 -7.26 -7.64
C ALA A 201 -13.98 -7.12 -8.31
N ASN A 202 -13.87 -6.28 -9.33
CA ASN A 202 -12.61 -6.02 -10.03
C ASN A 202 -12.13 -4.59 -9.86
N ASP A 203 -12.86 -3.77 -9.11
CA ASP A 203 -12.46 -2.40 -8.81
C ASP A 203 -11.21 -2.43 -7.95
N ARG A 204 -10.14 -1.91 -8.52
CA ARG A 204 -8.80 -2.05 -7.97
C ARG A 204 -7.98 -0.81 -8.21
N VAL A 205 -7.05 -0.58 -7.29
CA VAL A 205 -5.93 0.32 -7.46
C VAL A 205 -4.68 -0.53 -7.70
N LYS A 206 -3.88 -0.15 -8.69
CA LYS A 206 -2.56 -0.75 -8.90
C LYS A 206 -1.47 0.29 -8.71
N PHE A 207 -0.51 0.00 -7.85
CA PHE A 207 0.65 0.85 -7.60
C PHE A 207 1.74 0.51 -8.60
N LYS A 208 2.29 1.54 -9.24
CA LYS A 208 3.25 1.37 -10.33
C LYS A 208 4.67 1.21 -9.81
N ASN A 209 5.53 0.62 -10.64
CA ASN A 209 6.98 0.53 -10.42
C ASN A 209 7.38 -0.17 -9.11
N ALA A 210 6.50 -0.99 -8.54
CA ALA A 210 6.69 -1.63 -7.24
C ALA A 210 7.79 -2.70 -7.22
N PHE A 211 8.17 -3.21 -8.41
CA PHE A 211 9.24 -4.19 -8.60
C PHE A 211 10.47 -3.59 -9.28
N SER A 212 10.63 -2.26 -9.27
CA SER A 212 11.85 -1.63 -9.82
C SER A 212 13.09 -2.15 -9.09
N GLY A 213 14.02 -2.75 -9.84
CA GLY A 213 15.23 -3.35 -9.27
C GLY A 213 15.02 -4.72 -8.61
N ALA A 214 13.93 -5.42 -8.92
CA ALA A 214 13.74 -6.82 -8.56
C ALA A 214 14.78 -7.74 -9.24
N VAL A 215 15.15 -8.82 -8.56
CA VAL A 215 16.14 -9.79 -9.03
C VAL A 215 15.44 -11.11 -9.35
N ASN A 216 15.69 -11.64 -10.55
CA ASN A 216 15.10 -12.89 -11.01
C ASN A 216 15.45 -14.06 -10.06
N GLY A 217 14.44 -14.86 -9.71
CA GLY A 217 14.52 -15.96 -8.75
C GLY A 217 14.43 -15.54 -7.27
N THR A 218 14.32 -14.24 -6.96
CA THR A 218 14.17 -13.77 -5.56
C THR A 218 12.71 -13.77 -5.13
N THR A 219 12.42 -14.31 -3.95
CA THR A 219 11.08 -14.23 -3.34
C THR A 219 10.89 -12.91 -2.61
N TYR A 220 9.86 -12.17 -3.02
CA TYR A 220 9.39 -10.95 -2.38
C TYR A 220 8.08 -11.19 -1.64
N VAL A 221 7.90 -10.51 -0.51
CA VAL A 221 6.63 -10.35 0.17
C VAL A 221 6.06 -9.00 -0.26
N VAL A 222 4.88 -9.05 -0.86
CA VAL A 222 4.07 -7.87 -1.15
C VAL A 222 3.05 -7.74 -0.03
N SER A 223 3.02 -6.61 0.65
CA SER A 223 2.15 -6.39 1.80
C SER A 223 1.48 -5.03 1.79
N ALA A 224 0.34 -4.94 2.45
CA ALA A 224 -0.32 -3.68 2.79
C ALA A 224 -1.15 -3.87 4.06
N TYR A 225 -1.39 -2.79 4.79
CA TYR A 225 -2.42 -2.74 5.81
C TYR A 225 -3.72 -2.25 5.20
N VAL A 226 -4.82 -2.90 5.56
CA VAL A 226 -6.15 -2.55 5.06
C VAL A 226 -7.15 -2.41 6.19
N TYR A 227 -7.94 -1.34 6.13
CA TYR A 227 -9.01 -1.03 7.06
C TYR A 227 -10.33 -0.80 6.34
N THR A 228 -11.43 -1.17 6.99
CA THR A 228 -12.79 -0.90 6.55
C THR A 228 -13.67 -0.63 7.78
N PRO A 229 -14.61 0.32 7.73
CA PRO A 229 -15.55 0.56 8.83
C PRO A 229 -16.67 -0.49 8.91
N VAL A 230 -16.83 -1.31 7.86
CA VAL A 230 -17.91 -2.31 7.75
C VAL A 230 -17.36 -3.73 7.74
N ASP A 231 -18.17 -4.67 8.23
CA ASP A 231 -17.83 -6.09 8.31
C ASP A 231 -18.00 -6.81 6.97
N ALA A 232 -17.51 -8.05 6.91
CA ALA A 232 -17.68 -8.99 5.80
C ALA A 232 -17.10 -8.49 4.46
N VAL A 233 -15.94 -7.84 4.53
CA VAL A 233 -15.24 -7.30 3.37
C VAL A 233 -14.13 -8.25 2.93
N LYS A 234 -14.19 -8.73 1.69
CA LYS A 234 -13.06 -9.47 1.09
C LYS A 234 -12.16 -8.54 0.28
N VAL A 235 -10.88 -8.50 0.62
CA VAL A 235 -9.86 -7.74 -0.12
C VAL A 235 -8.79 -8.66 -0.68
N GLY A 236 -8.49 -8.49 -1.96
CA GLY A 236 -7.41 -9.17 -2.66
C GLY A 236 -6.15 -8.31 -2.70
N ILE A 237 -4.99 -8.95 -2.57
CA ILE A 237 -3.67 -8.39 -2.89
C ILE A 237 -3.02 -9.27 -3.96
N SER A 238 -2.47 -8.63 -4.99
CA SER A 238 -1.96 -9.31 -6.19
C SER A 238 -0.75 -8.59 -6.79
N VAL A 239 -0.02 -9.27 -7.67
CA VAL A 239 1.01 -8.67 -8.54
C VAL A 239 0.52 -8.59 -9.98
N PHE A 240 0.90 -7.55 -10.72
CA PHE A 240 0.43 -7.34 -12.10
C PHE A 240 1.54 -6.82 -13.00
N GLY A 241 1.38 -7.09 -14.29
CA GLY A 241 2.12 -6.39 -15.33
C GLY A 241 1.39 -5.18 -15.89
N ASP A 242 2.10 -4.49 -16.80
CA ASP A 242 1.62 -3.27 -17.44
C ASP A 242 0.48 -3.51 -18.44
N LYS A 243 -0.30 -2.47 -18.70
CA LYS A 243 -1.43 -2.53 -19.63
C LYS A 243 -0.96 -3.06 -20.99
N GLY A 244 -1.56 -4.16 -21.43
CA GLY A 244 -1.24 -4.81 -22.71
C GLY A 244 -0.52 -6.16 -22.56
N THR A 245 -0.03 -6.50 -21.36
CA THR A 245 0.52 -7.84 -21.10
C THR A 245 -0.57 -8.83 -20.67
N ALA A 246 -0.29 -10.14 -20.79
CA ALA A 246 -1.18 -11.18 -20.25
C ALA A 246 -1.32 -11.06 -18.72
N THR A 247 -0.22 -10.68 -18.06
CA THR A 247 -0.10 -10.46 -16.62
C THR A 247 -0.83 -9.21 -16.12
N ALA A 248 -1.34 -8.36 -17.01
CA ALA A 248 -2.18 -7.23 -16.63
C ALA A 248 -3.57 -7.65 -16.11
N TYR A 249 -4.05 -8.82 -16.57
CA TYR A 249 -5.37 -9.36 -16.26
C TYR A 249 -5.28 -10.62 -15.39
N ASN A 250 -4.29 -11.47 -15.67
CA ASN A 250 -4.06 -12.73 -14.97
C ASN A 250 -2.84 -12.58 -14.07
N SER A 251 -3.08 -12.25 -12.80
CA SER A 251 -2.00 -12.19 -11.81
C SER A 251 -1.37 -13.57 -11.60
N PRO A 252 -0.02 -13.69 -11.61
CA PRO A 252 0.66 -14.93 -11.24
C PRO A 252 0.65 -15.20 -9.72
N ALA A 253 0.36 -14.18 -8.90
CA ALA A 253 0.27 -14.33 -7.44
C ALA A 253 -0.85 -13.45 -6.87
N ARG A 254 -1.83 -14.07 -6.21
CA ARG A 254 -2.97 -13.39 -5.57
C ARG A 254 -3.35 -14.11 -4.28
N LYS A 255 -3.71 -13.34 -3.26
CA LYS A 255 -4.30 -13.83 -2.02
C LYS A 255 -5.44 -12.92 -1.58
N THR A 256 -6.48 -13.51 -1.00
CA THR A 256 -7.68 -12.80 -0.53
C THR A 256 -7.82 -12.97 0.98
N TYR A 257 -8.27 -11.91 1.65
CA TYR A 257 -8.45 -11.85 3.09
C TYR A 257 -9.85 -11.36 3.45
N ASP A 258 -10.40 -11.92 4.53
CA ASP A 258 -11.60 -11.39 5.20
C ASP A 258 -11.17 -10.28 6.16
N ILE A 259 -11.57 -9.05 5.88
CA ILE A 259 -11.24 -7.88 6.68
C ILE A 259 -12.38 -7.64 7.67
N LYS A 260 -12.03 -7.56 8.95
CA LYS A 260 -12.97 -7.25 10.03
C LYS A 260 -13.21 -5.75 10.10
N ALA A 261 -14.42 -5.34 10.44
CA ALA A 261 -14.73 -3.94 10.64
C ALA A 261 -13.81 -3.32 11.70
N ASN A 262 -13.46 -2.05 11.47
CA ASN A 262 -12.76 -1.19 12.41
C ASN A 262 -11.40 -1.75 12.89
N THR A 263 -10.77 -2.61 12.09
CA THR A 263 -9.50 -3.26 12.43
C THR A 263 -8.56 -3.22 11.24
N TRP A 264 -7.38 -2.63 11.43
CA TRP A 264 -6.31 -2.74 10.45
C TRP A 264 -5.86 -4.20 10.33
N THR A 265 -5.89 -4.72 9.12
CA THR A 265 -5.52 -6.09 8.80
C THR A 265 -4.33 -6.09 7.84
N LEU A 266 -3.23 -6.72 8.25
CA LEU A 266 -2.11 -6.98 7.35
C LEU A 266 -2.54 -8.00 6.31
N ILE A 267 -2.44 -7.64 5.03
CA ILE A 267 -2.62 -8.53 3.91
C ILE A 267 -1.30 -8.67 3.16
N GLU A 268 -0.97 -9.90 2.77
CA GLU A 268 0.30 -10.20 2.11
C GLU A 268 0.15 -11.28 1.04
N VAL A 269 1.04 -11.25 0.06
CA VAL A 269 1.22 -12.33 -0.91
C VAL A 269 2.71 -12.47 -1.23
N GLU A 270 3.20 -13.72 -1.23
CA GLU A 270 4.56 -14.02 -1.67
C GLU A 270 4.60 -14.17 -3.19
N TYR A 271 5.65 -13.62 -3.80
CA TYR A 271 5.92 -13.80 -5.23
C TYR A 271 7.41 -14.01 -5.46
N THR A 272 7.77 -15.15 -6.03
CA THR A 272 9.12 -15.39 -6.56
C THR A 272 9.21 -14.70 -7.91
N TYR A 273 10.00 -13.64 -7.98
CA TYR A 273 10.12 -12.81 -9.17
C TYR A 273 10.75 -13.60 -10.31
N ASP A 274 9.96 -13.98 -11.29
CA ASP A 274 10.35 -14.82 -12.42
C ASP A 274 9.97 -14.23 -13.79
N ASN A 275 9.25 -13.10 -13.79
CA ASN A 275 8.74 -12.45 -14.98
C ASN A 275 8.97 -10.93 -14.93
N ALA A 276 9.78 -10.43 -15.86
CA ALA A 276 10.12 -9.01 -15.99
C ALA A 276 8.90 -8.12 -16.31
N GLU A 277 7.80 -8.67 -16.82
CA GLU A 277 6.56 -7.94 -17.05
C GLU A 277 5.87 -7.51 -15.75
N ILE A 278 6.16 -8.17 -14.62
CA ILE A 278 5.56 -7.82 -13.33
C ILE A 278 6.23 -6.56 -12.80
N THR A 279 5.48 -5.46 -12.81
CA THR A 279 5.95 -4.13 -12.41
C THR A 279 5.05 -3.48 -11.35
N GLN A 280 3.88 -4.06 -11.08
CA GLN A 280 2.83 -3.44 -10.28
C GLN A 280 2.33 -4.38 -9.18
N ILE A 281 1.76 -3.77 -8.16
CA ILE A 281 0.96 -4.47 -7.14
C ILE A 281 -0.47 -3.96 -7.23
N GLY A 282 -1.46 -4.80 -6.94
CA GLY A 282 -2.86 -4.40 -7.01
C GLY A 282 -3.64 -4.82 -5.78
N ILE A 283 -4.53 -3.94 -5.33
CA ILE A 283 -5.45 -4.16 -4.22
C ILE A 283 -6.87 -4.01 -4.76
N ASP A 284 -7.69 -5.03 -4.56
CA ASP A 284 -9.03 -5.17 -5.16
C ASP A 284 -10.08 -5.67 -4.15
N GLN A 285 -11.36 -5.39 -4.43
CA GLN A 285 -12.46 -6.01 -3.69
C GLN A 285 -12.72 -7.41 -4.25
N SER A 286 -12.43 -8.48 -3.51
CA SER A 286 -12.49 -9.85 -4.01
C SER A 286 -13.84 -10.56 -3.74
N ASP A 287 -14.97 -9.86 -3.83
CA ASP A 287 -16.30 -10.47 -3.62
C ASP A 287 -17.23 -10.29 -4.82
N THR A 288 -17.64 -11.40 -5.43
CA THR A 288 -18.59 -11.45 -6.56
C THR A 288 -20.06 -11.54 -6.11
N LYS A 289 -20.34 -11.57 -4.79
CA LYS A 289 -21.69 -11.79 -4.23
C LYS A 289 -22.08 -10.86 -3.07
N ALA A 290 -21.18 -10.08 -2.49
CA ALA A 290 -21.54 -9.17 -1.39
C ALA A 290 -22.04 -7.80 -1.89
N THR A 291 -23.00 -7.26 -1.15
CA THR A 291 -23.37 -5.84 -1.14
C THR A 291 -22.10 -5.00 -1.23
N VAL A 292 -22.02 -4.22 -2.29
CA VAL A 292 -20.88 -3.36 -2.56
C VAL A 292 -20.61 -2.46 -1.37
N ILE A 293 -19.40 -2.52 -0.83
CA ILE A 293 -18.93 -1.67 0.25
C ILE A 293 -18.33 -0.40 -0.32
N GLU A 294 -18.68 0.75 0.25
CA GLU A 294 -18.27 2.02 -0.33
C GLU A 294 -16.77 2.22 -0.22
N THR A 295 -16.15 1.97 0.94
CA THR A 295 -14.79 2.47 1.23
C THR A 295 -13.89 1.45 1.92
N ILE A 296 -12.65 1.30 1.45
CA ILE A 296 -11.53 0.78 2.26
C ILE A 296 -10.43 1.84 2.34
N TYR A 297 -9.57 1.67 3.33
CA TYR A 297 -8.35 2.43 3.52
C TYR A 297 -7.17 1.48 3.40
N VAL A 298 -6.13 1.93 2.72
CA VAL A 298 -4.91 1.17 2.47
C VAL A 298 -3.73 1.99 2.97
N ASP A 299 -2.83 1.35 3.68
CA ASP A 299 -1.64 1.98 4.22
C ASP A 299 -0.44 1.03 4.20
N ASP A 300 0.76 1.57 4.42
CA ASP A 300 2.03 0.84 4.56
C ASP A 300 2.24 -0.22 3.47
N VAL A 301 2.06 0.21 2.21
CA VAL A 301 2.17 -0.65 1.04
C VAL A 301 3.64 -0.92 0.75
N ARG A 302 4.04 -2.20 0.74
CA ARG A 302 5.46 -2.60 0.69
C ARG A 302 5.71 -3.76 -0.27
N VAL A 303 6.88 -3.73 -0.92
CA VAL A 303 7.49 -4.88 -1.58
C VAL A 303 8.89 -5.06 -1.02
N ALA A 304 9.12 -6.16 -0.30
CA ALA A 304 10.40 -6.44 0.32
C ALA A 304 10.82 -7.89 0.15
N THR A 305 12.10 -8.17 0.27
CA THR A 305 12.62 -9.53 0.18
C THR A 305 12.10 -10.38 1.33
N LYS A 306 11.81 -11.66 1.07
CA LYS A 306 11.32 -12.58 2.12
C LYS A 306 12.41 -12.74 3.19
N GLY A 307 12.07 -12.37 4.43
CA GLY A 307 13.03 -12.35 5.54
C GLY A 307 13.70 -11.00 5.77
N ALA A 308 13.53 -10.01 4.87
CA ALA A 308 13.74 -8.61 5.27
C ALA A 308 12.84 -8.35 6.46
N SER A 309 13.44 -7.95 7.58
CA SER A 309 12.75 -7.80 8.85
C SER A 309 11.35 -7.23 8.63
N ALA A 310 10.37 -8.02 9.02
CA ALA A 310 9.00 -7.60 9.28
C ALA A 310 8.93 -6.63 10.47
N SER A 311 10.04 -5.99 10.85
CA SER A 311 10.06 -4.82 11.72
C SER A 311 9.72 -3.56 10.91
N LEU A 312 8.50 -3.54 10.38
CA LEU A 312 7.55 -2.61 10.98
C LEU A 312 6.88 -3.45 12.06
N THR A 313 7.50 -3.56 13.23
CA THR A 313 6.68 -3.55 14.42
C THR A 313 6.10 -2.16 14.37
N PRO A 314 4.82 -1.93 14.00
CA PRO A 314 4.12 -0.89 14.71
C PRO A 314 4.41 -1.24 16.16
N GLU A 315 5.12 -0.37 16.86
CA GLU A 315 5.18 -0.39 18.30
C GLU A 315 3.78 -0.79 18.75
N LYS A 316 3.66 -1.99 19.36
CA LYS A 316 2.41 -2.73 19.63
C LYS A 316 1.22 -1.81 19.40
N PRO A 317 0.36 -2.01 18.36
CA PRO A 317 -0.77 -1.13 18.14
C PRO A 317 -1.41 -0.93 19.50
N ASN A 318 -1.41 0.31 20.00
CA ASN A 318 -2.45 0.64 20.95
C ASN A 318 -3.70 0.19 20.20
N GLU A 319 -4.40 -0.80 20.77
CA GLU A 319 -5.74 -1.20 20.38
C GLU A 319 -6.35 0.01 19.69
N PRO A 320 -6.53 -0.02 18.35
CA PRO A 320 -6.71 1.19 17.54
C PRO A 320 -7.67 2.02 18.33
N SER A 321 -7.24 3.19 18.82
CA SER A 321 -8.06 3.95 19.78
C SER A 321 -9.42 3.98 19.14
N LYS A 322 -10.37 3.20 19.71
CA LYS A 322 -11.66 2.84 19.07
C LYS A 322 -12.05 4.08 18.32
N PRO A 323 -12.14 4.03 16.96
CA PRO A 323 -11.89 5.18 16.09
C PRO A 323 -12.23 6.38 16.89
N THR A 324 -11.27 7.24 17.27
CA THR A 324 -11.64 8.49 17.94
C THR A 324 -12.59 9.08 16.94
N VAL A 325 -13.87 8.89 17.21
CA VAL A 325 -14.95 9.42 16.45
C VAL A 325 -14.61 10.86 16.67
N GLU A 326 -13.98 11.52 15.69
CA GLU A 326 -14.16 12.96 15.54
C GLU A 326 -15.63 13.09 15.77
N PRO A 327 -16.07 13.68 16.89
CA PRO A 327 -17.42 13.47 17.35
C PRO A 327 -18.28 13.75 16.14
N THR A 328 -18.87 12.70 15.55
CA THR A 328 -20.08 12.90 14.80
C THR A 328 -20.91 13.71 15.79
N PRO A 329 -21.65 14.72 15.38
CA PRO A 329 -22.73 15.24 16.20
C PRO A 329 -23.51 14.04 16.77
N VAL A 330 -23.13 13.55 17.96
CA VAL A 330 -23.66 12.31 18.52
C VAL A 330 -24.77 12.82 19.38
N ILE A 331 -25.99 12.54 18.95
CA ILE A 331 -27.12 12.56 19.85
C ILE A 331 -26.76 11.60 20.99
N THR A 332 -26.33 12.14 22.13
CA THR A 332 -26.18 11.31 23.34
C THR A 332 -27.54 10.67 23.62
N GLY A 333 -27.57 9.48 24.23
CA GLY A 333 -28.79 8.65 24.42
C GLY A 333 -29.99 9.32 25.11
N ASN A 334 -29.89 10.61 25.44
CA ASN A 334 -30.91 11.49 25.99
C ASN A 334 -31.52 12.47 24.96
N GLY A 335 -31.14 12.42 23.68
CA GLY A 335 -31.69 13.30 22.64
C GLY A 335 -31.00 14.67 22.54
N LEU A 336 -29.73 14.78 22.95
CA LEU A 336 -28.95 16.03 22.89
C LEU A 336 -27.93 16.02 21.75
N LEU A 337 -28.09 16.93 20.79
CA LEU A 337 -27.01 17.36 19.89
C LEU A 337 -26.24 18.49 20.59
N ASP A 338 -24.95 18.33 20.87
CA ASP A 338 -24.08 19.41 21.37
C ASP A 338 -22.85 19.51 20.47
N LEU A 339 -22.77 20.59 19.71
CA LEU A 339 -21.77 20.84 18.68
C LEU A 339 -21.03 22.14 19.01
N THR A 340 -19.95 22.01 19.78
CA THR A 340 -19.03 23.13 20.08
C THR A 340 -17.84 23.19 19.11
N PHE A 341 -17.80 22.33 18.08
CA PHE A 341 -16.75 22.17 17.05
C PHE A 341 -15.29 22.01 17.54
N ASP A 342 -14.99 22.22 18.82
CA ASP A 342 -13.65 22.27 19.43
C ASP A 342 -12.87 20.96 19.23
N ALA A 343 -13.59 19.83 19.34
CA ALA A 343 -13.05 18.49 19.22
C ALA A 343 -12.93 17.99 17.77
N LEU A 344 -13.39 18.76 16.78
CA LEU A 344 -13.30 18.38 15.36
C LEU A 344 -11.95 18.80 14.79
N THR A 345 -11.23 17.89 14.14
CA THR A 345 -10.01 18.20 13.38
C THR A 345 -10.34 18.56 11.93
N SER A 346 -11.48 18.09 11.41
CA SER A 346 -12.01 18.40 10.08
C SER A 346 -13.54 18.51 10.08
N PHE A 347 -14.11 19.15 9.05
CA PHE A 347 -15.56 19.24 8.85
C PHE A 347 -15.90 18.71 7.46
N VAL A 348 -16.50 17.52 7.39
CA VAL A 348 -16.65 16.74 6.16
C VAL A 348 -18.08 16.79 5.65
N GLU A 349 -18.25 17.20 4.39
CA GLU A 349 -19.55 17.24 3.72
C GLU A 349 -20.10 15.80 3.53
N LYS A 350 -21.42 15.65 3.65
CA LYS A 350 -22.21 14.40 3.76
C LYS A 350 -22.03 13.61 5.06
N THR A 351 -20.96 13.83 5.81
CA THR A 351 -20.72 13.18 7.10
C THR A 351 -21.22 14.03 8.26
N ASN A 352 -20.80 15.29 8.34
CA ASN A 352 -21.17 16.21 9.42
C ASN A 352 -22.24 17.22 8.99
N PHE A 353 -22.32 17.51 7.69
CA PHE A 353 -23.25 18.47 7.11
C PHE A 353 -23.51 18.20 5.64
N ILE A 354 -24.56 18.79 5.08
CA ILE A 354 -24.75 18.93 3.64
C ILE A 354 -24.95 20.39 3.29
N THR A 355 -24.61 20.78 2.07
CA THR A 355 -24.98 22.09 1.54
C THR A 355 -26.27 22.02 0.73
N GLY A 356 -27.08 23.06 0.86
CA GLY A 356 -28.31 23.23 0.08
C GLY A 356 -28.07 23.98 -1.23
N ALA A 357 -29.02 23.80 -2.17
CA ALA A 357 -29.06 24.50 -3.45
C ALA A 357 -27.80 24.27 -4.31
N SER A 358 -27.29 25.32 -4.97
CA SER A 358 -26.09 25.25 -5.82
C SER A 358 -24.78 25.46 -5.05
N TYR A 359 -24.82 25.49 -3.71
CA TYR A 359 -23.63 25.74 -2.89
C TYR A 359 -22.78 24.47 -2.80
N GLN A 360 -21.56 24.50 -3.32
CA GLN A 360 -20.70 23.32 -3.48
C GLN A 360 -19.78 23.06 -2.27
N GLY A 361 -20.14 23.53 -1.07
CA GLY A 361 -19.37 23.27 0.17
C GLY A 361 -17.99 23.92 0.30
N LYS A 362 -17.41 24.49 -0.78
CA LYS A 362 -16.03 25.01 -0.80
C LYS A 362 -15.70 26.09 0.22
N GLY A 363 -16.70 26.85 0.66
CA GLY A 363 -16.54 27.91 1.66
C GLY A 363 -16.82 27.45 3.09
N VAL A 364 -17.10 26.16 3.32
CA VAL A 364 -17.40 25.60 4.64
C VAL A 364 -16.13 25.00 5.23
N SER A 365 -15.72 25.46 6.40
CA SER A 365 -14.45 25.05 7.04
C SER A 365 -14.50 25.25 8.55
N LEU A 366 -13.55 24.68 9.30
CA LEU A 366 -13.33 25.02 10.71
C LEU A 366 -12.45 26.27 10.80
N SER A 367 -12.84 27.22 11.64
CA SER A 367 -12.01 28.36 12.02
C SER A 367 -11.47 28.17 13.43
N THR A 368 -10.16 28.38 13.60
CA THR A 368 -9.49 28.48 14.91
C THR A 368 -9.22 29.93 15.32
N GLU A 369 -9.67 30.90 14.51
CA GLU A 369 -9.41 32.33 14.72
C GLU A 369 -10.59 33.04 15.40
N VAL A 370 -11.79 32.46 15.27
CA VAL A 370 -13.05 32.98 15.80
C VAL A 370 -13.77 31.84 16.49
N ASP A 371 -13.92 31.94 17.81
CA ASP A 371 -14.67 30.99 18.64
C ASP A 371 -15.58 31.74 19.62
N HIS A 372 -16.60 31.04 20.11
CA HIS A 372 -17.44 31.52 21.19
C HIS A 372 -16.89 31.07 22.56
N THR A 373 -16.08 30.00 22.61
CA THR A 373 -15.44 29.40 23.79
C THR A 373 -14.03 29.96 24.09
N THR A 374 -13.96 31.18 24.61
CA THR A 374 -12.78 31.76 25.32
C THR A 374 -11.41 31.74 24.62
N GLY A 375 -11.36 31.79 23.29
CA GLY A 375 -10.14 32.08 22.51
C GLY A 375 -9.19 30.88 22.31
N LYS A 376 -9.68 29.65 22.49
CA LYS A 376 -8.95 28.40 22.18
C LYS A 376 -9.83 27.35 21.47
N GLY A 377 -11.04 27.73 21.10
CA GLY A 377 -12.05 26.87 20.49
C GLY A 377 -12.05 26.89 18.97
N LYS A 378 -13.02 26.23 18.36
CA LYS A 378 -13.26 26.26 16.91
C LYS A 378 -14.70 26.68 16.63
N ALA A 379 -14.91 27.40 15.54
CA ALA A 379 -16.24 27.63 15.00
C ALA A 379 -16.35 27.11 13.57
N LEU A 380 -17.58 26.79 13.14
CA LEU A 380 -17.89 26.52 11.75
C LEU A 380 -17.91 27.83 10.96
N LYS A 381 -16.98 27.98 10.02
CA LYS A 381 -16.94 29.08 9.05
C LYS A 381 -17.75 28.74 7.81
N ILE A 382 -18.64 29.64 7.40
CA ILE A 382 -19.45 29.57 6.20
C ILE A 382 -19.15 30.80 5.33
N ALA A 383 -18.40 30.60 4.26
CA ALA A 383 -17.93 31.64 3.34
C ALA A 383 -18.33 31.33 1.88
N ASP A 384 -17.92 32.19 0.94
CA ASP A 384 -18.08 32.00 -0.51
C ASP A 384 -19.52 31.72 -0.97
N ARG A 385 -20.49 32.28 -0.24
CA ARG A 385 -21.90 32.20 -0.59
C ARG A 385 -22.20 33.22 -1.69
N SER A 386 -22.90 32.78 -2.73
CA SER A 386 -23.30 33.64 -3.84
C SER A 386 -24.82 33.76 -4.01
N LYS A 387 -25.61 33.02 -3.21
CA LYS A 387 -27.07 33.14 -3.14
C LYS A 387 -27.53 33.08 -1.69
N PHE A 388 -28.60 33.79 -1.36
CA PHE A 388 -29.09 33.90 0.03
C PHE A 388 -29.52 32.52 0.58
N ASP A 389 -29.97 31.64 -0.31
CA ASP A 389 -30.36 30.27 -0.02
C ASP A 389 -29.19 29.26 0.03
N HIS A 390 -27.94 29.72 -0.08
CA HIS A 390 -26.76 28.91 0.18
C HIS A 390 -26.72 28.55 1.66
N ARG A 391 -27.18 27.33 1.94
CA ARG A 391 -27.43 26.80 3.27
C ARG A 391 -26.41 25.74 3.63
N VAL A 392 -26.03 25.71 4.90
CA VAL A 392 -25.39 24.55 5.53
C VAL A 392 -26.42 23.85 6.40
N LYS A 393 -26.53 22.53 6.31
CA LYS A 393 -27.44 21.72 7.12
C LYS A 393 -26.70 20.62 7.84
N PHE A 394 -26.87 20.53 9.14
CA PHE A 394 -26.46 19.39 9.95
C PHE A 394 -27.46 18.25 9.73
N THR A 395 -26.96 17.10 9.31
CA THR A 395 -27.77 15.89 9.11
C THR A 395 -28.02 15.19 10.44
N ASN A 396 -29.04 14.32 10.48
CA ASN A 396 -29.36 13.48 11.65
C ASN A 396 -29.65 14.26 12.94
N ALA A 397 -30.10 15.52 12.80
CA ALA A 397 -30.33 16.44 13.91
C ALA A 397 -31.46 16.00 14.85
N PHE A 398 -32.34 15.10 14.38
CA PHE A 398 -33.51 14.61 15.10
C PHE A 398 -33.60 13.08 15.11
N ASP A 399 -32.47 12.37 14.96
CA ASP A 399 -32.46 10.92 14.98
C ASP A 399 -33.04 10.38 16.29
N GLY A 400 -33.99 9.45 16.19
CA GLY A 400 -34.69 8.87 17.33
C GLY A 400 -35.81 9.76 17.92
N ALA A 401 -36.07 10.95 17.36
CA ALA A 401 -37.22 11.76 17.75
C ALA A 401 -38.55 11.08 17.40
N LYS A 402 -39.55 11.28 18.24
CA LYS A 402 -40.92 10.80 18.06
C LYS A 402 -41.86 11.97 17.85
N THR A 403 -42.90 11.77 17.04
CA THR A 403 -43.94 12.78 16.83
C THR A 403 -44.50 13.26 18.17
N GLY A 404 -44.50 14.57 18.40
CA GLY A 404 -44.90 15.22 19.64
C GLY A 404 -43.74 15.59 20.57
N ASP A 405 -42.53 15.09 20.34
CA ASP A 405 -41.34 15.50 21.09
C ASP A 405 -41.09 17.01 20.92
N LYS A 406 -40.71 17.70 22.00
CA LYS A 406 -40.42 19.13 21.98
C LYS A 406 -38.91 19.35 22.10
N PHE A 407 -38.38 20.23 21.27
CA PHE A 407 -36.96 20.55 21.21
C PHE A 407 -36.73 22.05 21.39
N GLU A 408 -35.73 22.39 22.18
CA GLU A 408 -35.07 23.70 22.19
C GLU A 408 -33.80 23.61 21.35
N ILE A 409 -33.71 24.43 20.32
CA ILE A 409 -32.53 24.53 19.46
C ILE A 409 -31.89 25.88 19.73
N THR A 410 -30.61 25.90 20.08
CA THR A 410 -29.83 27.12 20.30
C THR A 410 -28.53 27.06 19.53
N MET A 411 -28.05 28.18 18.99
CA MET A 411 -26.71 28.30 18.44
C MET A 411 -26.21 29.73 18.52
N TRP A 412 -24.89 29.91 18.52
CA TRP A 412 -24.26 31.21 18.47
C TRP A 412 -23.76 31.50 17.06
N VAL A 413 -24.03 32.71 16.57
CA VAL A 413 -23.61 33.14 15.23
C VAL A 413 -22.87 34.47 15.31
N TYR A 414 -21.73 34.54 14.63
CA TYR A 414 -20.88 35.73 14.51
C TYR A 414 -20.63 36.07 13.03
N SER A 415 -20.43 37.35 12.76
CA SER A 415 -20.07 37.87 11.44
C SER A 415 -19.15 39.08 11.59
N GLU A 416 -18.13 39.21 10.74
CA GLU A 416 -17.23 40.38 10.74
C GLU A 416 -17.91 41.67 10.26
N THR A 417 -18.94 41.53 9.43
CA THR A 417 -19.75 42.62 8.90
C THR A 417 -21.20 42.47 9.36
N ASP A 418 -22.00 43.53 9.25
CA ASP A 418 -23.43 43.41 9.53
C ASP A 418 -24.03 42.39 8.57
N ALA A 419 -24.67 41.37 9.15
CA ALA A 419 -25.35 40.35 8.39
C ALA A 419 -26.85 40.65 8.43
N PRO A 420 -27.49 40.94 7.29
CA PRO A 420 -28.81 41.55 7.29
C PRO A 420 -29.87 40.67 7.97
N LYS A 421 -29.93 39.35 7.70
CA LYS A 421 -30.76 38.37 8.44
C LYS A 421 -30.23 36.94 8.33
N VAL A 422 -29.92 36.30 9.46
CA VAL A 422 -29.58 34.87 9.51
C VAL A 422 -30.81 34.06 9.89
N ARG A 423 -31.10 33.01 9.13
CA ARG A 423 -32.20 32.09 9.39
C ARG A 423 -31.68 30.73 9.84
N VAL A 424 -32.33 30.21 10.88
CA VAL A 424 -32.15 28.86 11.39
C VAL A 424 -33.47 28.12 11.25
N GLY A 425 -33.46 26.94 10.64
CA GLY A 425 -34.68 26.17 10.41
C GLY A 425 -34.47 24.67 10.44
N VAL A 426 -35.56 23.93 10.61
CA VAL A 426 -35.57 22.47 10.49
C VAL A 426 -35.96 22.09 9.06
N TYR A 427 -35.35 21.04 8.52
CA TYR A 427 -35.52 20.63 7.12
C TYR A 427 -35.59 19.11 7.00
N GLY A 428 -36.17 18.65 5.90
CA GLY A 428 -36.10 17.24 5.53
C GLY A 428 -35.04 16.91 4.49
N ASP A 429 -34.96 15.63 4.17
CA ASP A 429 -33.96 15.05 3.26
C ASP A 429 -34.12 15.49 1.81
N VAL A 430 -33.02 15.46 1.06
CA VAL A 430 -32.98 15.81 -0.36
C VAL A 430 -34.05 15.03 -1.12
N GLY A 431 -34.92 15.75 -1.84
CA GLY A 431 -36.05 15.18 -2.57
C GLY A 431 -37.41 15.36 -1.88
N THR A 432 -37.45 15.79 -0.62
CA THR A 432 -38.70 16.11 0.10
C THR A 432 -39.13 17.56 -0.14
N SER A 433 -40.43 17.84 0.06
CA SER A 433 -40.95 19.23 0.00
C SER A 433 -40.37 20.12 1.12
N THR A 434 -40.02 19.51 2.25
CA THR A 434 -39.44 20.15 3.44
C THR A 434 -37.93 20.37 3.32
N ALA A 435 -37.26 19.83 2.30
CA ALA A 435 -35.85 20.09 2.03
C ALA A 435 -35.57 21.53 1.61
N PHE A 436 -36.52 22.15 0.90
CA PHE A 436 -36.40 23.50 0.35
C PHE A 436 -37.03 24.55 1.27
N LYS A 437 -38.18 24.23 1.85
CA LYS A 437 -38.95 25.11 2.74
C LYS A 437 -39.01 24.50 4.14
N ALA A 438 -38.32 25.15 5.08
CA ALA A 438 -38.39 24.75 6.48
C ALA A 438 -39.83 24.89 7.01
N PRO A 439 -40.47 23.84 7.54
CA PRO A 439 -41.77 23.95 8.20
C PRO A 439 -41.70 24.84 9.44
N LYS A 440 -40.55 24.87 10.11
CA LYS A 440 -40.30 25.72 11.27
C LYS A 440 -38.91 26.37 11.16
N ASN A 441 -38.86 27.68 11.34
CA ASN A 441 -37.63 28.46 11.34
C ASN A 441 -37.77 29.72 12.20
N THR A 442 -36.64 30.33 12.51
CA THR A 442 -36.51 31.66 13.11
C THR A 442 -35.47 32.45 12.34
N THR A 443 -35.56 33.78 12.40
CA THR A 443 -34.64 34.70 11.75
C THR A 443 -34.21 35.76 12.74
N VAL A 444 -32.91 36.02 12.82
CA VAL A 444 -32.32 36.99 13.74
C VAL A 444 -31.36 37.90 12.96
N ASP A 445 -31.35 39.19 13.31
CA ASP A 445 -30.37 40.16 12.82
C ASP A 445 -29.04 39.93 13.57
N VAL A 446 -27.99 39.56 12.85
CA VAL A 446 -26.66 39.30 13.44
C VAL A 446 -25.80 40.54 13.23
N LYS A 447 -25.41 41.17 14.35
CA LYS A 447 -24.61 42.40 14.34
C LYS A 447 -23.15 42.10 14.03
N ALA A 448 -22.47 43.02 13.34
CA ALA A 448 -21.04 42.93 13.13
C ALA A 448 -20.28 42.73 14.45
N LYS A 449 -19.31 41.83 14.44
CA LYS A 449 -18.33 41.60 15.50
C LYS A 449 -18.93 41.24 16.86
N THR A 450 -20.13 40.67 16.86
CA THR A 450 -20.84 40.28 18.08
C THR A 450 -21.46 38.90 17.92
N TRP A 451 -21.11 37.98 18.81
CA TRP A 451 -21.79 36.69 18.91
C TRP A 451 -23.25 36.91 19.29
N THR A 452 -24.15 36.38 18.47
CA THR A 452 -25.60 36.51 18.61
C THR A 452 -26.20 35.13 18.80
N GLU A 453 -26.87 34.91 19.93
CA GLU A 453 -27.58 33.66 20.20
C GLU A 453 -28.89 33.61 19.39
N ILE A 454 -29.12 32.51 18.67
CA ILE A 454 -30.35 32.23 17.94
C ILE A 454 -31.05 31.05 18.61
N LYS A 455 -32.33 31.23 18.96
CA LYS A 455 -33.17 30.19 19.60
C LYS A 455 -34.37 29.82 18.73
N LEU A 456 -34.62 28.52 18.60
CA LEU A 456 -35.76 27.95 17.89
C LEU A 456 -36.40 26.84 18.72
N GLU A 457 -37.65 27.02 19.11
CA GLU A 457 -38.46 25.93 19.66
C GLU A 457 -39.16 25.18 18.53
N TYR A 458 -39.12 23.85 18.58
CA TYR A 458 -39.74 22.97 17.59
C TYR A 458 -40.41 21.77 18.25
N THR A 459 -41.68 21.54 17.91
CA THR A 459 -42.37 20.28 18.21
C THR A 459 -42.22 19.38 16.99
N TYR A 460 -41.58 18.23 17.16
CA TYR A 460 -41.36 17.27 16.09
C TYR A 460 -42.70 16.74 15.56
N ASP A 461 -43.05 17.11 14.34
CA ASP A 461 -44.37 16.87 13.78
C ASP A 461 -44.37 15.89 12.59
N ASN A 462 -43.23 15.72 11.91
CA ASN A 462 -43.07 14.89 10.73
C ASN A 462 -41.74 14.14 10.72
N ALA A 463 -41.79 12.83 10.42
CA ALA A 463 -40.63 11.95 10.31
C ALA A 463 -39.67 12.33 9.16
N GLU A 464 -40.12 13.11 8.18
CA GLU A 464 -39.25 13.63 7.11
C GLU A 464 -38.23 14.66 7.62
N ILE A 465 -38.41 15.23 8.82
CA ILE A 465 -37.55 16.30 9.35
C ILE A 465 -36.34 15.69 10.06
N THR A 466 -35.22 15.64 9.36
CA THR A 466 -33.98 15.02 9.83
C THR A 466 -32.84 16.02 10.00
N GLN A 467 -33.01 17.28 9.58
CA GLN A 467 -31.88 18.21 9.41
C GLN A 467 -32.11 19.56 10.11
N LEU A 468 -31.04 20.17 10.61
CA LEU A 468 -31.01 21.55 11.11
C LEU A 468 -30.19 22.40 10.15
N GLY A 469 -30.73 23.50 9.63
CA GLY A 469 -30.07 24.32 8.63
C GLY A 469 -29.91 25.78 9.02
N ILE A 470 -28.84 26.40 8.50
CA ILE A 470 -28.54 27.82 8.63
C ILE A 470 -28.27 28.46 7.26
N ASP A 471 -28.91 29.60 6.99
CA ASP A 471 -28.76 30.38 5.75
C ASP A 471 -29.07 31.87 5.95
N GLN A 472 -29.07 32.65 4.87
CA GLN A 472 -29.54 34.04 4.87
C GLN A 472 -30.98 34.16 4.33
N SER A 473 -31.80 34.96 5.01
CA SER A 473 -33.25 35.03 4.70
C SER A 473 -33.77 36.33 4.14
N ASP A 474 -32.95 37.37 3.99
CA ASP A 474 -33.40 38.68 3.53
C ASP A 474 -33.52 38.81 2.00
N GLY A 475 -33.16 37.76 1.24
CA GLY A 475 -33.32 37.71 -0.22
C GLY A 475 -32.41 38.66 -0.98
N LYS A 476 -31.46 39.31 -0.31
CA LYS A 476 -30.51 40.25 -0.90
C LYS A 476 -29.09 39.77 -0.64
N LEU A 477 -28.28 39.76 -1.68
CA LEU A 477 -26.84 39.56 -1.57
C LEU A 477 -26.14 40.53 -2.51
N GLU A 478 -25.66 41.65 -1.98
CA GLU A 478 -24.64 42.43 -2.68
C GLU A 478 -23.26 41.80 -2.47
N VAL A 479 -22.95 41.41 -1.23
CA VAL A 479 -21.81 40.57 -0.83
C VAL A 479 -22.28 39.70 0.33
N ALA A 480 -22.09 38.37 0.26
CA ALA A 480 -22.47 37.51 1.36
C ALA A 480 -21.44 37.62 2.50
N PRO A 481 -21.84 37.99 3.72
CA PRO A 481 -20.95 37.99 4.87
C PRO A 481 -20.47 36.57 5.16
N VAL A 482 -19.26 36.47 5.71
CA VAL A 482 -18.78 35.22 6.31
C VAL A 482 -19.52 35.03 7.63
N LEU A 483 -20.12 33.87 7.84
CA LEU A 483 -20.72 33.50 9.11
C LEU A 483 -19.82 32.53 9.86
N TYR A 484 -19.76 32.70 11.16
CA TYR A 484 -19.15 31.76 12.10
C TYR A 484 -20.25 31.24 13.00
N VAL A 485 -20.35 29.92 13.14
CA VAL A 485 -21.40 29.25 13.91
C VAL A 485 -20.74 28.38 14.96
N ASP A 486 -21.21 28.48 16.19
CA ASP A 486 -20.65 27.76 17.33
C ASP A 486 -21.75 27.37 18.33
N ASP A 487 -21.43 26.45 19.25
CA ASP A 487 -22.29 26.02 20.36
C ASP A 487 -23.71 25.62 19.91
N VAL A 488 -23.82 24.83 18.83
CA VAL A 488 -25.10 24.35 18.31
C VAL A 488 -25.65 23.26 19.23
N LYS A 489 -26.77 23.55 19.89
CA LYS A 489 -27.43 22.64 20.84
C LYS A 489 -28.85 22.33 20.41
N ILE A 490 -29.24 21.07 20.49
CA ILE A 490 -30.63 20.61 20.36
C ILE A 490 -30.95 19.83 21.63
N VAL A 491 -31.88 20.34 22.43
CA VAL A 491 -32.24 19.77 23.73
C VAL A 491 -33.71 19.37 23.69
N LYS A 492 -33.99 18.09 23.92
CA LYS A 492 -35.37 17.62 24.12
C LYS A 492 -35.90 18.12 25.48
N LYS A 493 -37.06 18.81 25.46
CA LYS A 493 -37.75 19.33 26.65
C LYS A 493 -38.66 18.31 27.32
#